data_AF-H3RKR2-F1
#
_entry.id   AF-H3RKR2-F1
#
_cell.length_a   1.000
_cell.length_b   1.000
_cell.length_c   1.000
_cell.angle_alpha   90.00
_cell.angle_beta   90.00
_cell.angle_gamma   90.00
#
_symmetry.space_group_name_H-M   'P 1'
#
loop_
_entity.id
_entity.type
_entity.pdbx_description
1 polymer ?
#
loop_
_entity_poly.entity_id
_entity_poly.type
_entity_poly.pdbx_seq_one_letter_code
_entity_poly.pdbx_strand_id
1 'polypeptide(L)' 'MTKIDWLMRFRRYRTMGTLETVYEHLKYEGDPKEELAFTAAYDHRKAELTVGKLFDRVPAHVWKLVS' A
#
# COMPACT_ATOMS: atom_id res chain seq x y z
N MET A 1 -7.29 1.60 -13.20
CA MET A 1 -6.82 0.46 -12.38
C MET A 1 -7.61 0.42 -11.07
N THR A 2 -7.99 -0.74 -10.53
CA THR A 2 -8.70 -0.79 -9.23
C THR A 2 -7.70 -0.86 -8.06
N LYS A 3 -8.14 -0.50 -6.84
CA LYS A 3 -7.33 -0.65 -5.62
C LYS A 3 -6.76 -2.07 -5.47
N ILE A 4 -7.53 -3.10 -5.83
CA ILE A 4 -7.14 -4.50 -5.65
C ILE A 4 -5.98 -4.85 -6.60
N ASP A 5 -6.02 -4.38 -7.85
CA ASP A 5 -4.93 -4.58 -8.81
C ASP A 5 -3.61 -3.99 -8.30
N TRP A 6 -3.67 -2.77 -7.74
CA TRP A 6 -2.51 -2.13 -7.11
C TRP A 6 -2.03 -2.92 -5.89
N LEU A 7 -2.93 -3.38 -5.03
CA LEU A 7 -2.59 -4.17 -3.86
C LEU A 7 -1.90 -5.49 -4.24
N MET A 8 -2.38 -6.17 -5.29
CA MET A 8 -1.75 -7.40 -5.79
C MET A 8 -0.34 -7.15 -6.32
N ARG A 9 -0.10 -5.99 -6.96
CA ARG A 9 1.27 -5.56 -7.32
C ARG A 9 2.11 -5.32 -6.08
N PHE A 10 1.60 -4.57 -5.11
CA PHE A 10 2.33 -4.21 -3.89
C PHE A 10 2.65 -5.41 -3.00
N ARG A 11 1.82 -6.47 -3.02
CA ARG A 11 2.10 -7.74 -2.32
C ARG A 11 3.37 -8.45 -2.79
N ARG A 12 3.85 -8.17 -3.99
CA ARG A 12 5.12 -8.72 -4.49
C ARG A 12 6.32 -8.13 -3.75
N TYR A 13 6.20 -6.90 -3.24
CA TYR A 13 7.25 -6.26 -2.46
C TYR A 13 7.19 -6.73 -1.01
N ARG A 14 8.32 -7.23 -0.51
CA ARG A 14 8.47 -7.74 0.86
C ARG A 14 9.12 -6.74 1.82
N THR A 15 9.65 -5.65 1.30
CA THR A 15 10.45 -4.65 2.01
C THR A 15 9.76 -3.29 1.94
N MET A 16 9.73 -2.59 3.09
CA MET A 16 9.14 -1.25 3.20
C MET A 16 9.82 -0.25 2.24
N GLY A 17 11.16 -0.24 2.20
CA GLY A 17 11.89 0.69 1.34
C GLY A 17 11.58 0.54 -0.14
N THR A 18 11.39 -0.69 -0.64
CA THR A 18 11.00 -0.91 -2.05
C THR A 18 9.58 -0.43 -2.31
N LEU A 19 8.67 -0.61 -1.35
CA LEU A 19 7.30 -0.13 -1.44
C LEU A 19 7.26 1.40 -1.50
N GLU A 20 8.03 2.08 -0.64
CA GLU A 20 8.14 3.55 -0.61
C GLU A 20 8.70 4.11 -1.91
N THR A 21 9.81 3.56 -2.42
CA THR A 21 10.39 4.01 -3.70
C THR A 21 9.41 3.88 -4.86
N VAL A 22 8.69 2.76 -4.95
CA VAL A 22 7.69 2.54 -6.01
C VAL A 22 6.50 3.48 -5.85
N TYR A 23 6.07 3.74 -4.61
CA TYR A 23 4.99 4.68 -4.31
C TYR A 23 5.37 6.12 -4.70
N GLU A 24 6.58 6.57 -4.39
CA GLU A 24 7.06 7.89 -4.82
C GLU A 24 7.10 8.02 -6.34
N HIS A 25 7.60 6.99 -7.05
CA HIS A 25 7.60 6.98 -8.51
C HIS A 25 6.19 7.07 -9.09
N LEU A 26 5.26 6.27 -8.54
CA LEU A 26 3.85 6.29 -8.93
C LEU A 26 3.16 7.61 -8.64
N LYS A 27 3.54 8.28 -7.55
CA LYS A 27 2.98 9.60 -7.22
C LYS A 27 3.47 10.68 -8.17
N TYR A 28 4.69 10.54 -8.70
CA TYR A 28 5.28 11.51 -9.61
C TYR A 28 4.86 11.31 -11.07
N GLU A 29 4.78 10.05 -11.53
CA GLU A 29 4.41 9.70 -12.91
C GLU A 29 2.91 9.40 -13.10
N GLY A 30 2.20 9.09 -12.02
CA GLY A 30 0.84 8.55 -12.07
C GLY A 30 -0.26 9.59 -12.19
N ASP A 31 -1.41 9.11 -12.65
CA ASP A 31 -2.62 9.93 -12.75
C ASP A 31 -3.22 10.23 -11.36
N PRO A 32 -3.60 11.49 -11.07
CA PRO A 32 -4.21 11.87 -9.80
C PRO A 32 -5.56 11.18 -9.55
N LYS A 33 -6.22 10.69 -10.61
CA LYS A 33 -7.44 9.89 -10.52
C LYS A 33 -7.18 8.49 -9.95
N GLU A 34 -5.97 7.97 -10.15
CA GLU A 34 -5.55 6.68 -9.64
C GLU A 34 -4.81 6.80 -8.31
N GLU A 35 -4.41 8.01 -7.90
CA GLU A 35 -3.79 8.33 -6.61
C GLU A 35 -4.55 7.75 -5.43
N LEU A 36 -5.86 8.02 -5.36
CA LEU A 36 -6.71 7.43 -4.32
C LEU A 36 -6.65 5.90 -4.27
N ALA A 37 -6.60 5.24 -5.44
CA ALA A 37 -6.60 3.78 -5.51
C ALA A 37 -5.25 3.19 -5.10
N PHE A 38 -4.13 3.75 -5.58
CA PHE A 38 -2.81 3.25 -5.22
C PHE A 38 -2.39 3.65 -3.80
N THR A 39 -2.76 4.85 -3.31
CA THR A 39 -2.52 5.25 -1.91
C THR A 39 -3.27 4.34 -0.95
N ALA A 40 -4.54 4.03 -1.20
CA ALA A 40 -5.28 3.09 -0.36
C ALA A 40 -4.69 1.67 -0.38
N ALA A 41 -4.05 1.25 -1.48
CA ALA A 41 -3.37 -0.03 -1.57
C ALA A 41 -1.99 0.00 -0.88
N TYR A 42 -1.28 1.12 -0.96
CA TYR A 42 -0.02 1.38 -0.26
C TYR A 42 -0.21 1.32 1.25
N ASP A 43 -1.19 2.06 1.79
CA ASP A 43 -1.53 2.08 3.21
C ASP A 43 -1.89 0.69 3.74
N HIS A 44 -2.66 -0.08 2.94
CA HIS A 44 -2.99 -1.46 3.28
C HIS A 44 -1.72 -2.33 3.34
N ARG A 45 -0.84 -2.23 2.34
CA ARG A 45 0.40 -3.02 2.32
C ARG A 45 1.36 -2.61 3.44
N LYS A 46 1.43 -1.31 3.74
CA LYS A 46 2.21 -0.75 4.84
C LYS A 46 1.78 -1.37 6.17
N ALA A 47 0.47 -1.41 6.43
CA ALA A 47 -0.09 -2.08 7.60
C ALA A 47 0.26 -3.58 7.68
N GLU A 48 0.19 -4.30 6.55
CA GLU A 48 0.60 -5.71 6.51
C GLU A 48 2.08 -5.90 6.84
N LEU A 49 2.96 -5.01 6.37
CA LEU A 49 4.40 -5.05 6.63
C LEU A 49 4.73 -4.68 8.08
N THR A 50 4.08 -3.67 8.65
CA THR A 50 4.28 -3.26 10.06
C THR A 50 3.92 -4.38 11.03
N VAL A 51 2.84 -5.12 10.75
CA VAL A 51 2.39 -6.24 11.60
C VAL A 51 3.04 -7.57 11.21
N GLY A 52 3.67 -7.64 10.02
CA GLY A 52 4.22 -8.88 9.47
C GLY A 52 3.15 -9.92 9.11
N LYS A 53 1.90 -9.50 8.91
CA LYS A 53 0.75 -10.39 8.64
C LYS A 53 -0.10 -9.86 7.49
N LEU A 54 -0.53 -10.76 6.61
CA LEU A 54 -1.45 -10.45 5.53
C LEU A 54 -2.87 -10.30 6.07
N PHE A 55 -3.56 -9.25 5.66
CA PHE A 55 -4.94 -8.97 6.05
C PHE A 55 -5.80 -8.78 4.81
N ASP A 56 -7.00 -9.36 4.79
CA ASP A 56 -8.03 -9.03 3.79
C ASP A 56 -8.65 -7.66 4.07
N ARG A 57 -8.86 -7.35 5.35
CA ARG A 57 -9.28 -6.04 5.83
C ARG A 57 -8.41 -5.65 7.02
N VAL A 58 -7.71 -4.52 6.91
CA VAL A 58 -6.86 -4.00 7.97
C VAL A 58 -7.74 -3.59 9.17
N PRO A 59 -7.55 -4.21 10.35
CA PRO A 59 -8.28 -3.85 11.56
C PRO A 59 -7.99 -2.41 12.02
N ALA A 60 -8.96 -1.78 12.68
CA ALA A 60 -8.81 -0.43 13.27
C ALA A 60 -7.58 -0.27 14.18
N HIS A 61 -7.22 -1.31 14.93
CA HIS A 61 -6.06 -1.28 15.82
C HIS A 61 -4.73 -1.25 15.07
N VAL A 62 -4.65 -1.82 13.86
CA VAL A 62 -3.42 -1.83 13.06
C VAL A 62 -3.13 -0.44 12.52
N TRP A 63 -4.16 0.33 12.15
CA TRP A 63 -3.98 1.72 11.72
C TRP A 63 -3.29 2.58 12.78
N LYS A 64 -3.48 2.28 14.07
CA LYS A 64 -2.78 2.97 15.17
C LYS A 64 -1.28 2.65 15.23
N LEU A 65 -0.85 1.50 14.70
CA LEU A 65 0.56 1.08 14.66
C LEU A 65 1.32 1.67 13.46
N VAL A 66 0.60 2.15 12.44
CA VAL A 66 1.15 2.66 11.17
C VAL A 66 1.26 4.20 11.16
N SER A 67 0.67 4.84 12.18
CA SER A 67 0.65 6.30 12.42
C SER A 67 2.02 6.90 12.69
#